data_AF-A0A850BM25-F1
#
_entry.id   AF-A0A850BM25-F1
#
_cell.length_a   1.000
_cell.length_b   1.000
_cell.length_c   1.000
_cell.angle_alpha   90.00
_cell.angle_beta   90.00
_cell.angle_gamma   90.00
#
_symmetry.space_group_name_H-M   'P 1'
#
loop_
_entity.id
_entity.type
_entity.pdbx_description
1 polymer ?
#
loop_
_entity_poly.entity_id
_entity_poly.type
_entity_poly.pdbx_seq_one_letter_code
_entity_poly.pdbx_strand_id
1 'polypeptide(L)' 'MSVKRKSHNLDETLLRRAKRVLGASTETDAIHDALRAVLLAEDMLADLEAARGKDVFRPEFVRQMRSERRRAR' A
#
# COMPACT_ATOMS: atom_id res chain seq x y z
N MET A 1 -17.52 -6.40 13.22
CA MET A 1 -16.38 -7.20 12.74
C MET A 1 -16.48 -8.59 13.34
N SER A 2 -16.55 -9.65 12.53
CA SER A 2 -16.61 -11.03 13.01
C SER A 2 -15.20 -11.59 13.09
N VAL A 3 -14.74 -11.95 14.30
CA VAL A 3 -13.44 -12.60 14.49
C VAL A 3 -13.68 -14.08 14.72
N LYS A 4 -13.14 -14.93 13.84
CA LYS A 4 -13.22 -16.39 13.96
C LYS A 4 -11.90 -16.94 14.46
N ARG A 5 -11.93 -17.64 15.60
CA ARG A 5 -10.75 -18.37 16.10
C ARG A 5 -10.45 -19.56 15.21
N LYS A 6 -9.17 -19.76 14.91
CA LYS A 6 -8.67 -20.83 14.06
C LYS A 6 -7.31 -21.31 14.59
N SER A 7 -7.05 -22.60 14.43
CA SER A 7 -5.72 -23.18 14.67
C SER A 7 -5.05 -23.43 13.33
N HIS A 8 -3.82 -22.95 13.15
CA HIS A 8 -3.04 -23.11 11.93
C HIS A 8 -1.58 -23.39 12.27
N ASN A 9 -0.93 -24.23 11.46
CA ASN A 9 0.52 -24.37 11.50
C ASN A 9 1.13 -23.24 10.66
N LEU A 10 1.97 -22.42 11.28
CA LEU A 10 2.65 -21.29 10.65
C LEU A 10 4.16 -21.47 10.79
N ASP A 11 4.90 -21.00 9.80
CA ASP A 11 6.35 -20.88 9.92
C ASP A 11 6.69 -19.78 10.94
N GLU A 12 7.32 -20.19 12.03
CA GLU A 12 7.67 -19.30 13.14
C GLU A 12 8.63 -18.19 12.72
N THR A 13 9.57 -18.48 11.82
CA THR A 13 10.56 -17.50 11.36
C THR A 13 9.89 -16.41 10.54
N LEU A 14 8.97 -16.79 9.65
CA LEU A 14 8.15 -15.85 8.89
C LEU A 14 7.27 -15.00 9.81
N LEU A 15 6.60 -15.62 10.79
CA LEU A 15 5.71 -14.93 11.71
C LEU A 15 6.46 -13.90 12.57
N ARG A 16 7.63 -14.28 13.11
CA ARG A 16 8.50 -13.36 13.87
C ARG A 16 8.98 -12.20 13.01
N ARG A 17 9.34 -12.45 11.74
CA ARG A 17 9.76 -11.40 10.81
C ARG A 17 8.61 -10.45 10.50
N ALA A 18 7.42 -10.99 10.20
CA ALA A 18 6.21 -10.20 9.94
C ALA A 18 5.85 -9.31 11.14
N LYS A 19 5.83 -9.86 12.37
CA LYS A 19 5.63 -9.05 13.59
C LYS A 19 6.57 -7.86 13.66
N ARG A 20 7.86 -8.08 13.41
CA ARG A 20 8.88 -7.03 13.49
C ARG A 20 8.68 -5.96 12.42
N VAL A 21 8.45 -6.35 11.17
CA VAL A 21 8.27 -5.43 10.04
C VAL A 21 7.00 -4.59 10.21
N LEU A 22 5.92 -5.21 10.68
CA LEU A 22 4.62 -4.56 10.86
C LEU A 22 4.50 -3.82 12.20
N GLY A 23 5.46 -3.98 13.11
CA GLY A 23 5.38 -3.38 14.46
C GLY A 23 4.25 -3.96 15.33
N ALA A 24 3.79 -5.18 15.02
CA ALA A 24 2.62 -5.77 15.66
C ALA A 24 2.96 -6.32 17.05
N SER A 25 2.08 -6.05 18.02
CA SER A 25 2.23 -6.47 19.42
C SER A 25 1.96 -7.98 19.58
N THR A 26 0.99 -8.53 18.86
CA THR A 26 0.63 -9.95 18.89
C THR A 26 0.82 -10.64 17.53
N GLU A 27 0.87 -11.96 17.53
CA GLU A 27 0.91 -12.76 16.29
C GLU A 27 -0.40 -12.65 15.50
N THR A 28 -1.54 -12.61 16.21
CA THR A 28 -2.85 -12.39 15.60
C THR A 28 -2.91 -11.07 14.85
N ASP A 29 -2.40 -9.99 15.46
CA ASP A 29 -2.37 -8.68 14.81
C ASP A 29 -1.45 -8.69 13.59
N ALA A 30 -0.27 -9.32 13.70
CA ALA A 30 0.62 -9.48 12.56
C ALA A 30 -0.03 -10.22 11.39
N ILE A 31 -0.81 -11.27 11.67
CA ILE A 31 -1.54 -12.02 10.64
C ILE A 31 -2.63 -11.14 10.01
N HIS A 32 -3.42 -10.43 10.81
CA HIS A 32 -4.45 -9.53 10.28
C HIS A 32 -3.86 -8.40 9.44
N ASP A 33 -2.77 -7.79 9.88
CA ASP A 33 -2.11 -6.69 9.17
C ASP A 33 -1.43 -7.19 7.88
N ALA A 34 -0.83 -8.37 7.91
CA ALA A 34 -0.30 -9.01 6.70
C ALA A 34 -1.42 -9.28 5.68
N LEU A 35 -2.59 -9.78 6.10
CA LEU A 35 -3.73 -9.99 5.22
C LEU A 35 -4.23 -8.68 4.61
N ARG A 36 -4.34 -7.61 5.42
CA ARG A 36 -4.70 -6.27 4.92
C ARG A 36 -3.70 -5.75 3.90
N ALA A 37 -2.40 -5.94 4.16
CA ALA A 37 -1.35 -5.50 3.24
C ALA A 37 -1.44 -6.22 1.89
N VAL A 38 -1.79 -7.51 1.88
CA VAL A 38 -2.02 -8.26 0.63
C VAL A 38 -3.21 -7.69 -0.15
N LEU A 39 -4.34 -7.45 0.52
CA LEU A 39 -5.53 -6.87 -0.13
C LEU A 39 -5.27 -5.46 -0.67
N LEU A 40 -4.55 -4.64 0.10
CA LEU A 40 -4.14 -3.31 -0.37
C LEU A 40 -3.24 -3.41 -1.61
N ALA A 41 -2.30 -4.34 -1.63
CA ALA A 41 -1.42 -4.54 -2.78
C ALA A 41 -2.22 -5.01 -4.03
N GLU A 42 -3.24 -5.84 -3.85
CA GLU A 42 -4.17 -6.25 -4.90
C GLU A 42 -4.94 -5.04 -5.47
N ASP A 43 -5.53 -4.22 -4.61
CA ASP A 43 -6.25 -3.01 -5.02
C ASP A 43 -5.32 -2.03 -5.77
N MET A 44 -4.10 -1.81 -5.26
CA MET A 44 -3.11 -0.95 -5.92
C MET A 44 -2.71 -1.47 -7.30
N LEU A 45 -2.56 -2.79 -7.46
CA LEU A 45 -2.26 -3.39 -8.76
C LEU A 45 -3.42 -3.19 -9.74
N ALA A 46 -4.66 -3.40 -9.30
CA ALA A 46 -5.85 -3.18 -10.11
C ALA A 46 -5.96 -1.71 -10.57
N ASP A 47 -5.70 -0.75 -9.67
CA ASP A 47 -5.69 0.68 -9.99
C ASP A 47 -4.59 1.03 -11.00
N LEU A 48 -3.39 0.48 -10.83
CA LEU A 48 -2.27 0.68 -11.75
C LEU A 48 -2.58 0.11 -13.14
N GLU A 49 -3.20 -1.06 -13.22
CA GLU A 49 -3.65 -1.65 -14.48
C GLU A 49 -4.74 -0.81 -15.15
N ALA A 50 -5.70 -0.30 -14.38
CA ALA A 50 -6.76 0.58 -14.88
C ALA A 50 -6.24 1.97 -15.32
N ALA A 51 -5.14 2.43 -14.72
CA ALA A 51 -4.45 3.67 -15.10
C ALA A 51 -3.49 3.49 -16.27
N ARG A 52 -3.04 2.26 -16.56
CA ARG A 52 -2.10 1.95 -17.64
C ARG A 52 -2.72 2.34 -18.99
N GLY A 53 -2.16 3.37 -19.63
CA GLY A 53 -2.63 3.91 -20.90
C GLY A 53 -3.47 5.19 -20.81
N LYS A 54 -3.75 5.70 -19.60
CA LYS A 54 -4.33 7.04 -19.38
C LYS A 54 -3.22 8.04 -19.03
N ASP A 55 -2.32 8.31 -19.97
CA ASP A 55 -1.46 9.50 -19.86
C ASP A 55 -2.33 10.75 -20.02
N VAL A 56 -2.90 11.24 -18.92
CA VAL A 56 -3.53 12.56 -18.89
C VAL A 56 -2.40 13.59 -18.80
N PHE A 57 -1.77 13.89 -19.93
CA PHE A 57 -0.91 15.05 -20.03
C PHE A 57 -1.75 16.29 -19.70
N ARG A 58 -1.42 16.94 -18.57
CA ARG A 58 -2.10 18.15 -18.09
C ARG A 58 -1.26 19.39 -18.42
N PRO A 59 -1.46 20.00 -19.61
CA PRO A 59 -0.67 21.16 -20.05
C PRO A 59 -0.81 22.39 -19.14
N GLU A 60 -1.90 22.48 -18.37
CA GLU A 60 -2.08 23.47 -17.31
C GLU A 60 -1.00 23.39 -16.22
N PHE A 61 -0.55 22.19 -15.83
CA PHE A 61 0.48 21.99 -14.82
C PHE A 61 1.85 22.50 -15.30
N VAL A 62 2.16 22.24 -16.57
CA VAL A 62 3.39 22.75 -17.22
C VAL A 62 3.36 24.28 -17.30
N ARG A 63 2.21 24.87 -17.61
CA ARG A 63 2.04 26.33 -17.66
C ARG A 63 2.18 26.97 -16.27
N GLN A 64 1.65 26.34 -15.23
CA GLN A 64 1.80 26.78 -13.85
C GLN A 64 3.26 26.72 -13.38
N MET A 65 3.95 25.60 -13.58
CA MET A 65 5.37 25.48 -13.19
C MET A 65 6.26 26.53 -13.89
N ARG A 66 5.94 26.88 -15.14
CA ARG A 66 6.68 27.94 -15.87
C ARG A 66 6.41 29.34 -15.32
N SER A 67 5.18 29.62 -14.87
CA SER A 67 4.85 30.93 -14.28
C SER A 67 5.49 31.11 -12.90
N GLU A 68 5.52 30.06 -12.08
CA GLU A 68 6.18 30.04 -10.77
C GLU A 68 7.68 30.27 -10.90
N ARG A 69 8.36 29.58 -11.83
CA ARG A 69 9.80 29.80 -12.10
C ARG A 69 10.14 31.20 -12.58
N ARG A 70 9.21 31.87 -13.29
CA ARG A 70 9.39 33.26 -13.73
C ARG A 70 9.20 34.27 -12.59
N ARG A 71 8.36 33.95 -11.60
CA ARG A 71 8.12 34.79 -10.42
C ARG A 71 9.19 34.66 -9.34
N ALA A 72 9.94 33.55 -9.36
CA ALA A 72 11.06 33.30 -8.45
C ALA A 72 12.40 33.89 -8.92
N ARG A 73 12.43 34.62 -10.05
CA ARG A 73 13.55 35.41 -10.55
C ARG A 73 13.21 36.89 -10.41
#